data_AF-A0D380-F1
#
_entry.id   AF-A0D380-F1
#
_cell.length_a   1.000
_cell.length_b   1.000
_cell.length_c   1.000
_cell.angle_alpha   90.00
_cell.angle_beta   90.00
_cell.angle_gamma   90.00
#
_symmetry.space_group_name_H-M   'P 1'
#
loop_
_entity.id
_entity.type
_entity.pdbx_description
1 polymer ?
#
loop_
_entity_poly.entity_id
_entity_poly.type
_entity_poly.pdbx_seq_one_letter_code
_entity_poly.pdbx_strand_id
1 'polypeptide(L)'
;MNNKKDQNLTAQGTQLKGTTKQPAHQVQQQKPAQGHAPQNQAANKQQQQKQTTQHPANTKVQPKQQQAQAAQPKQQQAQAPQPQQQQQQQQQQVHQIAPKKLEPKRAIKLQAMLGAMDQDKEEGKISLLLDKTGNAYTFFKYKGTIIDISQFVISEQNQGKNHEDNVEKARKAVVYGLEVGDNLVFSTDLQTTNLNEFFKSDWYKPEAIFNYQEITNPKYFRAHLLKPEEDKDGFGNKGQFWPKKELHIVILYTQKEGELDFDQFLTNLGLDKLKNQFAITIIED
;
A
#
# COMPACT_ATOMS: atom_id res chain seq x y z
N MET A 1 53.24 34.45 -30.06
CA MET A 1 53.89 33.70 -31.17
C MET A 1 53.82 32.22 -30.83
N ASN A 2 53.47 31.38 -31.82
CA ASN A 2 53.30 29.90 -31.80
C ASN A 2 52.08 29.39 -31.01
N ASN A 3 50.92 29.03 -31.59
CA ASN A 3 50.52 28.33 -32.82
C ASN A 3 50.52 26.79 -32.70
N LYS A 4 49.33 26.19 -32.97
CA LYS A 4 49.01 24.76 -33.26
C LYS A 4 48.90 23.83 -32.03
N LYS A 5 47.94 22.89 -31.93
CA LYS A 5 47.20 22.17 -32.97
C LYS A 5 45.94 21.49 -32.40
N ASP A 6 44.84 21.61 -33.13
CA ASP A 6 43.59 20.85 -33.00
C ASP A 6 43.79 19.36 -33.28
N GLN A 7 43.04 18.50 -32.58
CA GLN A 7 42.64 17.20 -33.10
C GLN A 7 41.13 16.99 -32.90
N ASN A 8 40.51 16.73 -34.05
CA ASN A 8 39.10 16.61 -34.32
C ASN A 8 38.79 15.10 -34.43
N LEU A 9 37.86 14.58 -33.65
CA LEU A 9 37.41 13.19 -33.71
C LEU A 9 35.99 13.14 -34.27
N THR A 10 35.93 12.86 -35.56
CA THR A 10 34.72 12.62 -36.35
C THR A 10 34.19 11.21 -36.07
N ALA A 11 33.03 11.08 -35.42
CA ALA A 11 32.32 9.80 -35.32
C ALA A 11 31.38 9.65 -36.54
N GLN A 12 31.67 8.67 -37.37
CA GLN A 12 30.87 8.30 -38.54
C GLN A 12 29.61 7.54 -38.12
N GLY A 13 28.50 7.89 -38.78
CA GLY A 13 27.20 7.25 -38.62
C GLY A 13 27.13 5.86 -39.26
N THR A 14 26.29 5.02 -38.67
CA THR A 14 25.82 3.79 -39.29
C THR A 14 24.29 3.87 -39.39
N GLN A 15 23.79 4.09 -40.61
CA GLN A 15 22.37 3.95 -40.95
C GLN A 15 22.08 2.48 -41.23
N LEU A 16 21.24 1.84 -40.41
CA LEU A 16 20.63 0.56 -40.75
C LEU A 16 19.20 0.80 -41.22
N LYS A 17 19.00 0.73 -42.54
CA LYS A 17 17.69 0.56 -43.17
C LYS A 17 17.32 -0.92 -43.14
N GLY A 18 16.32 -1.28 -42.34
CA GLY A 18 15.71 -2.61 -42.34
C GLY A 18 14.20 -2.48 -42.45
N THR A 19 13.69 -2.46 -43.68
CA THR A 19 12.25 -2.57 -43.98
C THR A 19 11.85 -4.03 -44.01
N THR A 20 11.21 -4.52 -42.95
CA THR A 20 10.56 -5.84 -42.95
C THR A 20 9.06 -5.64 -43.06
N LYS A 21 8.51 -5.96 -44.24
CA LYS A 21 7.07 -6.08 -44.49
C LYS A 21 6.52 -7.24 -43.66
N GLN A 22 5.57 -6.96 -42.77
CA GLN A 22 4.75 -8.00 -42.15
C GLN A 22 3.60 -8.40 -43.10
N PRO A 23 3.29 -9.70 -43.24
CA PRO A 23 2.12 -10.16 -43.98
C PRO A 23 0.84 -9.97 -43.15
N ALA A 24 -0.21 -9.52 -43.85
CA ALA A 24 -1.56 -9.40 -43.33
C ALA A 24 -2.14 -10.79 -43.03
N HIS A 25 -2.43 -11.07 -41.76
CA HIS A 25 -3.27 -12.20 -41.38
C HIS A 25 -4.75 -11.76 -41.41
N GLN A 26 -5.47 -12.28 -42.41
CA GLN A 26 -6.93 -12.30 -42.43
C GLN A 26 -7.44 -13.13 -41.25
N VAL A 27 -8.16 -12.48 -40.33
CA VAL A 27 -8.94 -13.17 -39.31
C VAL A 27 -10.30 -13.52 -39.92
N GLN A 28 -10.49 -14.79 -40.25
CA GLN A 28 -11.79 -15.36 -40.58
C GLN A 28 -12.68 -15.33 -39.33
N GLN A 29 -13.80 -14.61 -39.43
CA GLN A 29 -14.87 -14.63 -38.44
C GLN A 29 -15.50 -16.02 -38.41
N GLN A 30 -15.31 -16.76 -37.32
CA GLN A 30 -16.08 -17.95 -37.02
C GLN A 30 -17.32 -17.57 -36.20
N LYS A 31 -18.45 -17.98 -36.75
CA LYS A 31 -19.82 -17.85 -36.26
C LYS A 31 -20.00 -18.73 -35.00
N PRO A 32 -20.50 -18.22 -33.86
CA PRO A 32 -20.83 -19.10 -32.74
C PRO A 32 -22.13 -19.86 -33.05
N ALA A 33 -22.00 -21.19 -32.99
CA ALA A 33 -23.11 -22.13 -33.07
C ALA A 33 -23.99 -22.03 -31.82
N GLN A 34 -25.30 -22.02 -32.04
CA GLN A 34 -26.32 -22.24 -31.02
C GLN A 34 -26.17 -23.67 -30.46
N GLY A 35 -26.16 -23.79 -29.13
CA GLY A 35 -25.98 -25.09 -28.47
C GLY A 35 -26.58 -25.11 -27.06
N HIS A 36 -27.83 -25.57 -27.01
CA HIS A 36 -28.53 -26.34 -25.97
C HIS A 36 -28.09 -26.27 -24.49
N ALA A 37 -29.07 -25.91 -23.66
CA ALA A 37 -29.12 -26.16 -22.22
C ALA A 37 -29.12 -27.66 -21.89
N PRO A 38 -28.62 -28.02 -20.69
CA PRO A 38 -29.20 -29.11 -19.93
C PRO A 38 -29.67 -28.65 -18.54
N GLN A 39 -30.94 -28.99 -18.26
CA GLN A 39 -31.42 -29.24 -16.90
C GLN A 39 -30.50 -30.24 -16.21
N ASN A 40 -30.21 -30.03 -14.92
CA ASN A 40 -29.87 -31.14 -14.06
C ASN A 40 -30.47 -30.97 -12.67
N GLN A 41 -31.45 -31.83 -12.40
CA GLN A 41 -31.89 -32.22 -11.08
C GLN A 41 -30.81 -33.10 -10.46
N ALA A 42 -30.48 -32.91 -9.18
CA ALA A 42 -30.02 -34.00 -8.34
C ALA A 42 -30.18 -33.62 -6.87
N ALA A 43 -31.20 -34.22 -6.25
CA ALA A 43 -31.23 -34.45 -4.82
C ALA A 43 -30.07 -35.37 -4.44
N ASN A 44 -29.44 -35.14 -3.29
CA ASN A 44 -28.84 -36.25 -2.57
C ASN A 44 -28.86 -36.05 -1.05
N LYS A 45 -29.45 -37.04 -0.38
CA LYS A 45 -29.39 -37.31 1.05
C LYS A 45 -28.07 -38.04 1.35
N GLN A 46 -27.44 -37.73 2.47
CA GLN A 46 -26.67 -38.67 3.30
C GLN A 46 -26.34 -37.96 4.61
N GLN A 47 -26.99 -38.34 5.72
CA GLN A 47 -26.60 -39.38 6.66
C GLN A 47 -25.36 -39.05 7.49
N GLN A 48 -25.64 -38.87 8.80
CA GLN A 48 -24.94 -39.40 9.97
C GLN A 48 -23.42 -39.21 10.04
N GLN A 49 -22.97 -38.56 11.12
CA GLN A 49 -22.14 -39.25 12.10
C GLN A 49 -22.17 -38.55 13.47
N LYS A 50 -22.53 -39.35 14.47
CA LYS A 50 -22.31 -39.10 15.89
C LYS A 50 -20.81 -39.18 16.16
N GLN A 51 -20.23 -38.20 16.84
CA GLN A 51 -19.08 -38.44 17.72
C GLN A 51 -19.22 -37.61 19.00
N THR A 52 -19.42 -38.37 20.07
CA THR A 52 -19.21 -38.04 21.47
C THR A 52 -17.72 -37.89 21.76
N THR A 53 -17.33 -36.78 22.37
CA THR A 53 -16.10 -36.73 23.17
C THR A 53 -16.36 -35.95 24.45
N GLN A 54 -16.35 -36.70 25.54
CA GLN A 54 -16.20 -36.22 26.90
C GLN A 54 -14.82 -35.58 27.05
N HIS A 55 -14.72 -34.44 27.73
CA HIS A 55 -13.49 -34.09 28.44
C HIS A 55 -13.83 -33.53 29.83
N PRO A 56 -13.05 -33.92 30.86
CA PRO A 56 -13.35 -33.66 32.25
C PRO A 56 -12.91 -32.27 32.71
N ALA A 57 -13.59 -31.87 33.78
CA ALA A 57 -13.40 -30.66 34.55
C ALA A 57 -12.11 -30.66 35.41
N ASN A 58 -11.78 -29.45 35.84
CA ASN A 58 -11.04 -29.10 37.06
C ASN A 58 -9.53 -29.36 37.08
N THR A 59 -8.78 -28.28 36.91
CA THR A 59 -7.54 -28.09 37.67
C THR A 59 -7.55 -26.73 38.34
N LYS A 60 -7.75 -26.77 39.65
CA LYS A 60 -7.73 -25.66 40.60
C LYS A 60 -6.27 -25.41 40.98
N VAL A 61 -5.69 -24.29 40.55
CA VAL A 61 -4.34 -23.88 40.98
C VAL A 61 -4.47 -22.64 41.87
N GLN A 62 -4.11 -22.81 43.14
CA GLN A 62 -3.95 -21.73 44.12
C GLN A 62 -2.59 -21.05 43.94
N PRO A 63 -2.48 -19.73 44.23
CA PRO A 63 -1.23 -18.99 44.19
C PRO A 63 -0.43 -19.13 45.50
N LYS A 64 0.87 -19.40 45.40
CA LYS A 64 1.82 -19.23 46.52
C LYS A 64 2.46 -17.85 46.45
N GLN A 65 2.16 -17.07 47.48
CA GLN A 65 2.92 -15.89 47.91
C GLN A 65 4.37 -16.28 48.20
N GLN A 66 5.32 -15.46 47.78
CA GLN A 66 6.60 -15.32 48.49
C GLN A 66 7.10 -13.88 48.39
N GLN A 67 7.10 -13.25 49.56
CA GLN A 67 7.75 -12.00 49.88
C GLN A 67 9.27 -12.18 49.82
N ALA A 68 9.97 -11.18 49.30
CA ALA A 68 11.35 -10.91 49.67
C ALA A 68 11.57 -9.40 49.74
N GLN A 69 11.72 -8.91 50.97
CA GLN A 69 12.26 -7.61 51.34
C GLN A 69 13.79 -7.65 51.26
N ALA A 70 14.41 -6.48 51.08
CA ALA A 70 15.79 -6.04 51.39
C ALA A 70 16.44 -5.39 50.16
N ALA A 71 17.19 -4.30 50.23
CA ALA A 71 17.51 -3.34 51.27
C ALA A 71 18.03 -2.07 50.56
N GLN A 72 17.78 -0.89 51.14
CA GLN A 72 18.43 0.36 50.75
C GLN A 72 19.90 0.35 51.22
N PRO A 73 20.78 1.09 50.54
CA PRO A 73 21.69 1.95 51.28
C PRO A 73 21.61 3.42 50.90
N LYS A 74 21.84 4.22 51.94
CA LYS A 74 21.80 5.68 52.02
C LYS A 74 22.95 6.36 51.25
N GLN A 75 22.59 7.47 50.61
CA GLN A 75 23.22 8.79 50.60
C GLN A 75 24.74 8.90 50.85
N GLN A 76 25.41 9.60 49.93
CA GLN A 76 26.30 10.69 50.33
C GLN A 76 26.27 11.84 49.31
N GLN A 77 25.99 13.03 49.84
CA GLN A 77 25.95 14.32 49.18
C GLN A 77 27.36 14.84 48.93
N ALA A 78 27.59 15.45 47.77
CA ALA A 78 28.58 16.50 47.60
C ALA A 78 27.90 17.63 46.82
N GLN A 79 27.63 18.74 47.53
CA GLN A 79 27.13 19.98 46.97
C GLN A 79 28.29 20.74 46.31
N ALA A 80 28.11 21.13 45.06
CA ALA A 80 28.88 22.18 44.41
C ALA A 80 27.89 23.27 43.94
N PRO A 81 28.23 24.57 44.05
CA PRO A 81 27.31 25.66 43.75
C PRO A 81 27.36 26.09 42.27
N GLN A 82 26.28 26.76 41.83
CA GLN A 82 26.12 27.64 40.63
C GLN A 82 25.66 26.98 39.32
N PRO A 83 25.04 27.72 38.34
CA PRO A 83 24.32 29.01 38.38
C PRO A 83 22.91 28.89 37.74
N GLN A 84 21.84 29.15 38.50
CA GLN A 84 20.48 28.71 38.16
C GLN A 84 19.56 29.73 37.47
N GLN A 85 20.06 30.79 36.81
CA GLN A 85 19.17 31.87 36.32
C GLN A 85 19.31 32.33 34.87
N GLN A 86 20.09 31.67 34.00
CA GLN A 86 20.15 32.05 32.56
C GLN A 86 19.64 31.00 31.55
N GLN A 87 19.26 29.80 31.99
CA GLN A 87 18.77 28.76 31.06
C GLN A 87 17.24 28.70 30.87
N GLN A 88 16.44 29.47 31.62
CA GLN A 88 14.97 29.47 31.44
C GLN A 88 14.47 30.42 30.35
N GLN A 89 15.30 31.29 29.77
CA GLN A 89 14.87 32.18 28.68
C GLN A 89 15.20 31.69 27.26
N GLN A 90 15.95 30.59 27.09
CA GLN A 90 16.24 30.03 25.75
C GLN A 90 15.32 28.86 25.33
N GLN A 91 14.41 28.40 26.20
CA GLN A 91 13.52 27.27 25.87
C GLN A 91 12.16 27.65 25.26
N GLN A 92 11.88 28.94 25.02
CA GLN A 92 10.56 29.37 24.48
C GLN A 92 10.56 29.86 23.03
N GLN A 93 11.66 29.73 22.28
CA GLN A 93 11.61 29.85 20.82
C GLN A 93 11.48 28.48 20.16
N VAL A 94 10.49 27.71 20.62
CA VAL A 94 9.93 26.63 19.80
C VAL A 94 9.26 27.35 18.62
N HIS A 95 9.96 27.43 17.50
CA HIS A 95 9.45 28.00 16.27
C HIS A 95 8.14 27.29 15.96
N GLN A 96 7.02 28.00 16.11
CA GLN A 96 5.74 27.56 15.58
C GLN A 96 5.85 27.65 14.06
N ILE A 97 6.43 26.61 13.45
CA ILE A 97 6.40 26.43 12.01
C ILE A 97 4.93 26.16 11.71
N ALA A 98 4.22 27.20 11.23
CA ALA A 98 2.85 27.03 10.79
C ALA A 98 2.79 25.82 9.84
N PRO A 99 1.84 24.89 10.04
CA PRO A 99 1.77 23.70 9.21
C PRO A 99 1.62 24.14 7.75
N LYS A 100 2.64 23.81 6.94
CA LYS A 100 2.60 24.08 5.50
C LYS A 100 1.43 23.29 4.93
N LYS A 101 0.43 24.01 4.40
CA LYS A 101 -0.73 23.43 3.71
C LYS A 101 -0.24 22.54 2.57
N LEU A 102 -0.86 21.38 2.43
CA LEU A 102 -0.54 20.44 1.36
C LEU A 102 -1.13 20.96 0.04
N GLU A 103 -0.28 21.21 -0.94
CA GLU A 103 -0.69 21.69 -2.26
C GLU A 103 -0.40 20.61 -3.33
N PRO A 104 -1.24 20.50 -4.37
CA PRO A 104 -0.96 19.63 -5.51
C PRO A 104 0.42 19.89 -6.09
N LYS A 105 1.19 18.83 -6.35
CA LYS A 105 2.51 18.97 -6.98
C LYS A 105 2.37 19.37 -8.45
N ARG A 106 1.35 18.82 -9.12
CA ARG A 106 1.12 18.99 -10.56
C ARG A 106 -0.30 18.61 -10.99
N ALA A 107 -0.73 19.19 -12.11
CA ALA A 107 -1.89 18.76 -12.88
C ALA A 107 -1.41 18.23 -14.25
N ILE A 108 -1.92 17.08 -14.68
CA ILE A 108 -1.47 16.39 -15.89
C ILE A 108 -2.64 15.74 -16.63
N LYS A 109 -2.41 15.43 -17.91
CA LYS A 109 -3.30 14.56 -18.69
C LYS A 109 -3.08 13.09 -18.35
N LEU A 110 -4.09 12.25 -18.57
CA LEU A 110 -4.03 10.80 -18.31
C LEU A 110 -2.82 10.13 -18.98
N GLN A 111 -2.43 10.53 -20.20
CA GLN A 111 -1.31 9.94 -20.94
C GLN A 111 0.04 10.16 -20.25
N ALA A 112 0.16 11.23 -19.44
CA ALA A 112 1.38 11.54 -18.69
C ALA A 112 1.41 10.87 -17.30
N MET A 113 0.35 10.18 -16.90
CA MET A 113 0.19 9.60 -15.56
C MET A 113 1.32 8.62 -15.19
N LEU A 114 1.69 7.73 -16.11
CA LEU A 114 2.78 6.77 -15.85
C LEU A 114 4.12 7.45 -15.60
N GLY A 115 4.50 8.45 -16.41
CA GLY A 115 5.76 9.16 -16.21
C GLY A 115 5.79 9.95 -14.90
N ALA A 116 4.66 10.54 -14.52
CA ALA A 116 4.49 11.20 -13.22
C ALA A 116 4.64 10.23 -12.05
N MET A 117 4.08 9.03 -12.18
CA MET A 117 4.19 7.95 -11.21
C MET A 117 5.62 7.42 -11.07
N ASP A 118 6.32 7.20 -12.18
CA ASP A 118 7.71 6.75 -12.16
C ASP A 118 8.60 7.78 -11.43
N GLN A 119 8.37 9.08 -11.66
CA GLN A 119 9.06 10.14 -10.95
C GLN A 119 8.79 10.09 -9.43
N ASP A 120 7.54 9.90 -9.01
CA ASP A 120 7.19 9.83 -7.59
C ASP A 120 7.89 8.66 -6.89
N LYS A 121 7.93 7.52 -7.58
CA LYS A 121 8.62 6.33 -7.11
C LYS A 121 10.13 6.55 -6.97
N GLU A 122 10.77 7.21 -7.93
CA GLU A 122 12.18 7.60 -7.85
C GLU A 122 12.47 8.53 -6.65
N GLU A 123 11.50 9.40 -6.30
CA GLU A 123 11.54 10.25 -5.11
C GLU A 123 11.17 9.52 -3.81
N GLY A 124 10.83 8.23 -3.88
CA GLY A 124 10.38 7.41 -2.75
C GLY A 124 9.02 7.86 -2.19
N LYS A 125 8.17 8.45 -3.02
CA LYS A 125 6.81 8.89 -2.68
C LYS A 125 5.76 7.88 -3.16
N ILE A 126 4.62 7.91 -2.49
CA ILE A 126 3.39 7.25 -2.93
C ILE A 126 2.63 8.23 -3.81
N SER A 127 2.20 7.80 -5.00
CA SER A 127 1.34 8.62 -5.84
C SER A 127 -0.06 8.72 -5.26
N LEU A 128 -0.52 9.93 -4.96
CA LEU A 128 -1.92 10.23 -4.67
C LEU A 128 -2.53 10.90 -5.90
N LEU A 129 -3.35 10.15 -6.63
CA LEU A 129 -3.96 10.56 -7.88
C LEU A 129 -5.39 11.02 -7.63
N LEU A 130 -5.67 12.29 -7.95
CA LEU A 130 -7.03 12.83 -8.00
C LEU A 130 -7.50 12.83 -9.44
N ASP A 131 -8.37 11.89 -9.78
CA ASP A 131 -8.89 11.73 -11.13
C ASP A 131 -10.20 12.49 -11.31
N LYS A 132 -10.17 13.61 -12.03
CA LYS A 132 -11.38 14.36 -12.39
C LYS A 132 -12.08 13.79 -13.63
N THR A 133 -11.42 12.92 -14.38
CA THR A 133 -11.90 12.37 -15.65
C THR A 133 -12.64 11.04 -15.46
N GLY A 134 -12.37 10.32 -14.36
CA GLY A 134 -12.86 8.96 -14.09
C GLY A 134 -12.19 7.87 -14.93
N ASN A 135 -11.21 8.21 -15.76
CA ASN A 135 -10.57 7.28 -16.69
C ASN A 135 -9.37 6.53 -16.09
N ALA A 136 -8.76 7.03 -15.03
CA ALA A 136 -7.59 6.41 -14.40
C ALA A 136 -7.95 5.05 -13.79
N TYR A 137 -9.13 4.90 -13.20
CA TYR A 137 -9.59 3.60 -12.67
C TYR A 137 -9.64 2.53 -13.78
N THR A 138 -10.20 2.88 -14.94
CA THR A 138 -10.24 1.98 -16.11
C THR A 138 -8.85 1.65 -16.62
N PHE A 139 -7.93 2.62 -16.63
CA PHE A 139 -6.53 2.38 -16.98
C PHE A 139 -5.89 1.34 -16.05
N PHE A 140 -6.06 1.48 -14.73
CA PHE A 140 -5.45 0.57 -13.76
C PHE A 140 -6.02 -0.83 -13.79
N LYS A 141 -7.26 -1.05 -14.27
CA LYS A 141 -7.78 -2.42 -14.49
C LYS A 141 -6.90 -3.25 -15.42
N TYR A 142 -6.15 -2.61 -16.32
CA TYR A 142 -5.27 -3.28 -17.27
C TYR A 142 -3.79 -3.23 -16.88
N LYS A 143 -3.41 -2.41 -15.90
CA LYS A 143 -2.02 -2.02 -15.60
C LYS A 143 -1.65 -2.11 -14.12
N GLY A 144 -2.55 -2.64 -13.30
CA GLY A 144 -2.42 -2.62 -11.86
C GLY A 144 -3.25 -3.68 -11.16
N THR A 145 -2.94 -3.88 -9.88
CA THR A 145 -3.76 -4.60 -8.91
C THR A 145 -4.61 -3.61 -8.14
N ILE A 146 -5.90 -3.56 -8.43
CA ILE A 146 -6.84 -2.64 -7.76
C ILE A 146 -7.42 -3.30 -6.50
N ILE A 147 -7.27 -2.59 -5.38
CA ILE A 147 -8.00 -2.82 -4.13
C ILE A 147 -9.10 -1.77 -4.04
N ASP A 148 -10.32 -2.16 -4.37
CA ASP A 148 -11.50 -1.29 -4.35
C ASP A 148 -12.15 -1.28 -2.96
N ILE A 149 -11.75 -0.30 -2.15
CA ILE A 149 -12.17 -0.20 -0.75
C ILE A 149 -13.66 0.08 -0.65
N SER A 150 -14.19 0.90 -1.57
CA SER A 150 -15.62 1.23 -1.62
C SER A 150 -16.48 -0.02 -1.87
N GLN A 151 -16.05 -0.93 -2.76
CA GLN A 151 -16.75 -2.20 -2.96
C GLN A 151 -16.75 -3.09 -1.71
N PHE A 152 -15.65 -3.14 -0.95
CA PHE A 152 -15.62 -3.92 0.29
C PHE A 152 -16.59 -3.38 1.33
N VAL A 153 -16.60 -2.07 1.58
CA VAL A 153 -17.53 -1.41 2.51
C VAL A 153 -18.99 -1.65 2.10
N ILE A 154 -19.32 -1.48 0.82
CA ILE A 154 -20.67 -1.75 0.31
C ILE A 154 -21.07 -3.22 0.51
N SER A 155 -20.12 -4.15 0.34
CA SER A 155 -20.39 -5.58 0.49
C SER A 155 -20.63 -5.99 1.95
N GLU A 156 -19.99 -5.32 2.91
CA GLU A 156 -20.24 -5.51 4.36
C GLU A 156 -21.65 -5.05 4.73
N GLN A 157 -22.04 -3.87 4.23
CA GLN A 157 -23.35 -3.29 4.50
C GLN A 157 -24.51 -4.10 3.89
N ASN A 158 -24.35 -4.55 2.64
CA ASN A 158 -25.47 -5.12 1.87
C ASN A 158 -25.55 -6.65 1.89
N GLN A 159 -24.43 -7.35 2.06
CA GLN A 159 -24.36 -8.81 1.85
C GLN A 159 -24.05 -9.58 3.13
N GLY A 160 -23.96 -8.89 4.28
CA GLY A 160 -23.62 -9.51 5.56
C GLY A 160 -22.26 -10.22 5.54
N LYS A 161 -21.37 -9.83 4.61
CA LYS A 161 -20.01 -10.38 4.53
C LYS A 161 -19.23 -9.91 5.76
N ASN A 162 -18.42 -10.80 6.31
CA ASN A 162 -17.56 -10.48 7.44
C ASN A 162 -16.46 -9.49 6.98
N HIS A 163 -16.32 -8.39 7.71
CA HIS A 163 -15.25 -7.41 7.54
C HIS A 163 -13.86 -8.08 7.48
N GLU A 164 -13.63 -9.10 8.32
CA GLU A 164 -12.38 -9.85 8.35
C GLU A 164 -12.05 -10.53 7.00
N ASP A 165 -13.06 -11.04 6.29
CA ASP A 165 -12.85 -11.68 4.98
C ASP A 165 -12.44 -10.65 3.92
N ASN A 166 -12.98 -9.43 4.00
CA ASN A 166 -12.62 -8.35 3.08
C ASN A 166 -11.23 -7.80 3.37
N VAL A 167 -10.88 -7.63 4.65
CA VAL A 167 -9.52 -7.24 5.05
C VAL A 167 -8.51 -8.30 4.62
N GLU A 168 -8.81 -9.59 4.78
CA GLU A 168 -7.95 -10.68 4.30
C GLU A 168 -7.81 -10.69 2.78
N LYS A 169 -8.88 -10.43 2.02
CA LYS A 169 -8.80 -10.29 0.55
C LYS A 169 -7.93 -9.10 0.15
N ALA A 170 -8.11 -7.96 0.80
CA ALA A 170 -7.32 -6.77 0.55
C ALA A 170 -5.84 -7.02 0.87
N ARG A 171 -5.53 -7.65 2.01
CA ARG A 171 -4.18 -8.07 2.39
C ARG A 171 -3.54 -8.98 1.34
N LYS A 172 -4.25 -10.01 0.88
CA LYS A 172 -3.76 -10.91 -0.17
C LYS A 172 -3.42 -10.15 -1.46
N ALA A 173 -4.22 -9.16 -1.83
CA ALA A 173 -3.92 -8.30 -2.98
C ALA A 173 -2.66 -7.44 -2.75
N VAL A 174 -2.42 -6.96 -1.53
CA VAL A 174 -1.16 -6.27 -1.17
C VAL A 174 0.04 -7.22 -1.31
N VAL A 175 -0.06 -8.45 -0.77
CA VAL A 175 1.02 -9.46 -0.89
C VAL A 175 1.30 -9.79 -2.34
N TYR A 176 0.26 -9.99 -3.15
CA TYR A 176 0.38 -10.23 -4.58
C TYR A 176 1.07 -9.05 -5.30
N GLY A 177 0.69 -7.81 -4.99
CA GLY A 177 1.33 -6.62 -5.54
C GLY A 177 2.83 -6.55 -5.20
N LEU A 178 3.20 -6.87 -3.95
CA LEU A 178 4.60 -6.96 -3.53
C LEU A 178 5.37 -8.07 -4.27
N GLU A 179 4.74 -9.21 -4.52
CA GLU A 179 5.33 -10.36 -5.22
C GLU A 179 5.58 -10.09 -6.71
N VAL A 180 4.62 -9.44 -7.38
CA VAL A 180 4.67 -9.18 -8.83
C VAL A 180 5.43 -7.90 -9.17
N GLY A 181 5.38 -6.88 -8.31
CA GLY A 181 6.01 -5.59 -8.56
C GLY A 181 5.25 -4.68 -9.52
N ASP A 182 3.93 -4.73 -9.45
CA ASP A 182 3.00 -3.99 -10.31
C ASP A 182 2.50 -2.70 -9.60
N ASN A 183 1.64 -1.91 -10.25
CA ASN A 183 0.93 -0.80 -9.61
C ASN A 183 -0.16 -1.32 -8.65
N LEU A 184 0.12 -1.26 -7.34
CA LEU A 184 -0.86 -1.57 -6.31
C LEU A 184 -1.73 -0.34 -6.03
N VAL A 185 -2.99 -0.37 -6.46
CA VAL A 185 -3.89 0.79 -6.46
C VAL A 185 -4.96 0.64 -5.40
N PHE A 186 -4.96 1.52 -4.40
CA PHE A 186 -6.02 1.66 -3.42
C PHE A 186 -7.05 2.65 -3.97
N SER A 187 -8.15 2.13 -4.52
CA SER A 187 -9.23 2.95 -5.05
C SER A 187 -10.19 3.30 -3.93
N THR A 188 -10.32 4.59 -3.67
CA THR A 188 -11.32 5.16 -2.77
C THR A 188 -12.24 6.03 -3.61
N ASP A 189 -13.50 5.64 -3.76
CA ASP A 189 -14.47 6.44 -4.53
C ASP A 189 -15.21 7.43 -3.59
N LEU A 190 -16.47 7.74 -3.91
CA LEU A 190 -17.36 8.75 -3.32
C LEU A 190 -17.39 8.88 -1.80
N GLN A 191 -17.06 7.82 -1.08
CA GLN A 191 -16.96 7.84 0.37
C GLN A 191 -15.51 7.66 0.75
N THR A 192 -14.91 8.70 1.33
CA THR A 192 -13.59 8.61 1.95
C THR A 192 -13.68 7.68 3.15
N THR A 193 -13.26 6.44 2.96
CA THR A 193 -13.12 5.45 4.03
C THR A 193 -11.77 5.66 4.70
N ASN A 194 -11.76 5.70 6.03
CA ASN A 194 -10.51 5.69 6.77
C ASN A 194 -9.78 4.36 6.52
N LEU A 195 -8.67 4.42 5.78
CA LEU A 195 -7.93 3.23 5.37
C LEU A 195 -7.28 2.55 6.58
N ASN A 196 -6.82 3.33 7.55
CA ASN A 196 -6.26 2.78 8.77
C ASN A 196 -7.30 2.04 9.62
N GLU A 197 -8.54 2.50 9.61
CA GLU A 197 -9.62 1.79 10.28
C GLU A 197 -10.05 0.55 9.49
N PHE A 198 -10.25 0.69 8.16
CA PHE A 198 -10.67 -0.43 7.31
C PHE A 198 -9.71 -1.60 7.39
N PHE A 199 -8.40 -1.35 7.39
CA PHE A 199 -7.40 -2.40 7.45
C PHE A 199 -7.11 -2.88 8.87
N LYS A 200 -7.65 -2.26 9.92
CA LYS A 200 -7.31 -2.60 11.30
C LYS A 200 -7.66 -4.05 11.62
N SER A 201 -6.63 -4.86 11.86
CA SER A 201 -6.78 -6.24 12.33
C SER A 201 -5.67 -6.57 13.34
N ASP A 202 -5.83 -7.65 14.11
CA ASP A 202 -4.91 -8.02 15.19
C ASP A 202 -3.45 -8.23 14.73
N TRP A 203 -3.26 -8.61 13.46
CA TRP A 203 -1.96 -8.95 12.89
C TRP A 203 -1.43 -7.88 11.93
N TYR A 204 -2.22 -6.83 11.62
CA TYR A 204 -1.92 -5.87 10.57
C TYR A 204 -1.77 -4.43 11.08
N LYS A 205 -0.75 -3.71 10.58
CA LYS A 205 -0.52 -2.28 10.87
C LYS A 205 -0.72 -1.45 9.60
N PRO A 206 -1.90 -0.83 9.43
CA PRO A 206 -2.25 -0.16 8.18
C PRO A 206 -1.32 0.99 7.79
N GLU A 207 -0.81 1.74 8.78
CA GLU A 207 0.09 2.90 8.56
C GLU A 207 1.33 2.53 7.74
N ALA A 208 1.83 1.31 7.88
CA ALA A 208 3.05 0.87 7.20
C ALA A 208 2.86 0.53 5.73
N ILE A 209 1.63 0.22 5.28
CA ILE A 209 1.34 0.02 3.84
C ILE A 209 1.61 1.31 3.07
N PHE A 210 1.15 2.41 3.67
CA PHE A 210 1.22 3.75 3.09
C PHE A 210 2.54 4.45 3.46
N ASN A 211 3.54 3.67 3.88
CA ASN A 211 4.92 4.09 4.03
C ASN A 211 5.82 3.17 3.18
N TYR A 212 6.29 3.68 2.04
CA TYR A 212 7.06 2.90 1.08
C TYR A 212 8.31 2.24 1.69
N GLN A 213 8.96 2.91 2.65
CA GLN A 213 10.16 2.38 3.32
C GLN A 213 9.80 1.24 4.28
N GLU A 214 8.63 1.28 4.91
CA GLU A 214 8.19 0.26 5.85
C GLU A 214 7.62 -0.97 5.15
N ILE A 215 6.75 -0.80 4.13
CA ILE A 215 6.14 -1.93 3.42
C ILE A 215 7.18 -2.80 2.70
N THR A 216 8.29 -2.20 2.25
CA THR A 216 9.39 -2.92 1.60
C THR A 216 10.41 -3.48 2.60
N ASN A 217 10.28 -3.19 3.90
CA ASN A 217 11.19 -3.67 4.94
C ASN A 217 10.92 -5.16 5.26
N PRO A 218 11.92 -6.05 5.11
CA PRO A 218 11.78 -7.48 5.42
C PRO A 218 11.35 -7.82 6.83
N LYS A 219 11.72 -7.00 7.80
CA LYS A 219 11.26 -7.20 9.18
C LYS A 219 9.77 -6.93 9.32
N TYR A 220 9.27 -5.92 8.60
CA TYR A 220 7.87 -5.52 8.69
C TYR A 220 6.97 -6.53 7.99
N PHE A 221 7.17 -6.77 6.68
CA PHE A 221 6.22 -7.56 5.91
C PHE A 221 6.16 -9.03 6.39
N ARG A 222 7.28 -9.60 6.85
CA ARG A 222 7.28 -10.96 7.42
C ARG A 222 6.56 -11.05 8.76
N ALA A 223 6.63 -10.01 9.59
CA ALA A 223 6.04 -10.01 10.92
C ALA A 223 4.55 -9.63 10.94
N HIS A 224 4.11 -8.82 9.96
CA HIS A 224 2.81 -8.14 10.02
C HIS A 224 1.94 -8.32 8.78
N LEU A 225 2.45 -8.84 7.66
CA LEU A 225 1.68 -8.94 6.41
C LEU A 225 1.60 -10.36 5.87
N LEU A 226 2.70 -11.10 5.87
CA LEU A 226 2.76 -12.47 5.37
C LEU A 226 2.25 -13.46 6.41
N LYS A 227 1.49 -14.44 5.94
CA LYS A 227 1.26 -15.67 6.69
C LYS A 227 2.44 -16.63 6.50
N PRO A 228 2.68 -17.57 7.43
CA PRO A 228 3.81 -18.51 7.34
C PRO A 228 3.90 -19.28 6.02
N GLU A 229 2.76 -19.57 5.38
CA GLU A 229 2.67 -20.27 4.09
C GLU A 229 2.94 -19.39 2.85
N GLU A 230 2.96 -18.07 3.02
CA GLU A 230 3.18 -17.07 1.97
C GLU A 230 4.63 -16.58 1.93
N ASP A 231 5.40 -16.79 3.00
CA ASP A 231 6.84 -16.48 3.01
C ASP A 231 7.62 -17.50 2.18
N LYS A 232 7.49 -17.39 0.86
CA LYS A 232 8.19 -18.18 -0.14
C LYS A 232 8.49 -17.34 -1.37
N ASP A 233 9.51 -17.72 -2.12
CA ASP A 233 9.78 -17.14 -3.45
C ASP A 233 8.92 -17.80 -4.56
N GLY A 234 9.08 -17.33 -5.80
CA GLY A 234 8.39 -17.89 -6.97
C GLY A 234 8.78 -19.34 -7.33
N PHE A 235 9.82 -19.90 -6.69
CA PHE A 235 10.20 -21.31 -6.81
C PHE A 235 9.69 -22.16 -5.62
N GLY A 236 9.02 -21.54 -4.65
CA GLY A 236 8.49 -22.19 -3.46
C GLY A 236 9.50 -22.34 -2.30
N ASN A 237 10.68 -21.71 -2.38
CA ASN A 237 11.66 -21.74 -1.29
C ASN A 237 11.16 -20.92 -0.10
N LYS A 238 10.95 -21.56 1.05
CA LYS A 238 10.45 -20.91 2.27
C LYS A 238 11.44 -19.89 2.83
N GLY A 239 10.93 -18.78 3.38
CA GLY A 239 11.73 -17.70 3.98
C GLY A 239 12.35 -16.73 2.97
N GLN A 240 12.05 -16.90 1.68
CA GLN A 240 12.67 -16.15 0.58
C GLN A 240 11.69 -15.19 -0.11
N PHE A 241 10.60 -14.79 0.55
CA PHE A 241 9.77 -13.72 0.00
C PHE A 241 10.54 -12.40 -0.01
N TRP A 242 10.53 -11.71 -1.15
CA TRP A 242 11.15 -10.41 -1.35
C TRP A 242 10.27 -9.52 -2.24
N PRO A 243 9.82 -8.36 -1.75
CA PRO A 243 9.14 -7.36 -2.56
C PRO A 243 9.96 -6.99 -3.79
N LYS A 244 9.29 -6.91 -4.93
CA LYS A 244 9.87 -6.41 -6.17
C LYS A 244 10.11 -4.91 -6.08
N LYS A 245 11.23 -4.44 -6.62
CA LYS A 245 11.57 -3.00 -6.68
C LYS A 245 10.65 -2.26 -7.65
N GLU A 246 10.02 -2.99 -8.54
CA GLU A 246 9.08 -2.51 -9.54
C GLU A 246 7.76 -2.04 -8.90
N LEU A 247 7.43 -2.51 -7.68
CA LEU A 247 6.23 -2.11 -6.96
C LEU A 247 6.09 -0.59 -6.88
N HIS A 248 4.89 -0.13 -7.21
CA HIS A 248 4.46 1.23 -6.97
C HIS A 248 3.11 1.25 -6.28
N ILE A 249 2.99 2.00 -5.19
CA ILE A 249 1.76 2.15 -4.43
C ILE A 249 1.07 3.43 -4.89
N VAL A 250 -0.21 3.31 -5.19
CA VAL A 250 -1.04 4.40 -5.70
C VAL A 250 -2.30 4.49 -4.87
N ILE A 251 -2.65 5.68 -4.41
CA ILE A 251 -4.00 5.97 -3.91
C ILE A 251 -4.73 6.70 -5.02
N LEU A 252 -5.84 6.12 -5.48
CA LEU A 252 -6.68 6.69 -6.51
C LEU A 252 -7.98 7.19 -5.89
N TYR A 253 -8.25 8.47 -6.07
CA TYR A 253 -9.52 9.09 -5.71
C TYR A 253 -10.16 9.72 -6.93
N THR A 254 -11.37 9.28 -7.27
CA THR A 254 -12.16 9.90 -8.34
C THR A 254 -12.82 11.15 -7.77
N GLN A 255 -12.30 12.32 -8.14
CA GLN A 255 -12.80 13.59 -7.62
C GLN A 255 -14.09 13.99 -8.35
N LYS A 256 -15.16 14.18 -7.59
CA LYS A 256 -16.37 14.88 -8.07
C LYS A 256 -16.17 16.39 -8.06
N GLU A 257 -17.04 17.10 -8.77
CA GLU A 257 -17.07 18.56 -8.79
C GLU A 257 -16.88 19.18 -7.40
N GLY A 258 -16.05 20.23 -7.34
CA GLY A 258 -15.75 20.97 -6.10
C GLY A 258 -14.27 21.04 -5.77
N GLU A 259 -13.94 21.91 -4.83
CA GLU A 259 -12.60 21.99 -4.25
C GLU A 259 -12.43 20.90 -3.19
N LEU A 260 -11.29 20.21 -3.22
CA LEU A 260 -10.91 19.23 -2.21
C LEU A 260 -9.95 19.89 -1.23
N ASP A 261 -10.31 19.91 0.05
CA ASP A 261 -9.35 20.21 1.12
C ASP A 261 -8.46 18.98 1.34
N PHE A 262 -7.20 19.07 0.94
CA PHE A 262 -6.24 17.97 1.01
C PHE A 262 -5.93 17.51 2.43
N ASP A 263 -5.82 18.44 3.38
CA ASP A 263 -5.50 18.10 4.76
C ASP A 263 -6.68 17.35 5.39
N GLN A 264 -7.91 17.83 5.14
CA GLN A 264 -9.12 17.12 5.56
C GLN A 264 -9.28 15.78 4.85
N PHE A 265 -8.98 15.69 3.55
CA PHE A 265 -9.05 14.47 2.78
C PHE A 265 -8.10 13.39 3.34
N LEU A 266 -6.83 13.73 3.57
CA LEU A 266 -5.88 12.81 4.18
C LEU A 266 -6.28 12.42 5.61
N THR A 267 -6.84 13.36 6.38
CA THR A 267 -7.39 13.07 7.71
C THR A 267 -8.53 12.05 7.63
N ASN A 268 -9.44 12.20 6.68
CA ASN A 268 -10.55 11.27 6.47
C ASN A 268 -10.06 9.88 6.03
N LEU A 269 -8.97 9.82 5.25
CA LEU A 269 -8.30 8.56 4.92
C LEU A 269 -7.50 7.97 6.10
N GLY A 270 -7.28 8.74 7.17
CA GLY A 270 -6.44 8.36 8.30
C GLY A 270 -4.93 8.46 8.01
N LEU A 271 -4.52 9.21 6.99
CA LEU A 271 -3.14 9.27 6.49
C LEU A 271 -2.45 10.63 6.72
N ASP A 272 -2.99 11.46 7.61
CA ASP A 272 -2.50 12.81 7.93
C ASP A 272 -1.03 12.81 8.39
N LYS A 273 -0.61 11.81 9.18
CA LYS A 273 0.78 11.65 9.65
C LYS A 273 1.77 11.35 8.52
N LEU A 274 1.26 10.87 7.39
CA LEU A 274 2.05 10.44 6.24
C LEU A 274 2.04 11.47 5.11
N LYS A 275 1.54 12.70 5.35
CA LYS A 275 1.42 13.75 4.32
C LYS A 275 2.70 13.98 3.50
N ASN A 276 3.87 13.88 4.14
CA ASN A 276 5.16 14.08 3.48
C ASN A 276 5.59 12.89 2.62
N GLN A 277 4.89 11.75 2.65
CA GLN A 277 5.15 10.56 1.85
C GLN A 277 4.39 10.57 0.51
N PHE A 278 3.43 11.48 0.33
CA PHE A 278 2.62 11.52 -0.89
C PHE A 278 3.14 12.53 -1.90
N ALA A 279 3.00 12.18 -3.18
CA ALA A 279 3.10 13.09 -4.30
C ALA A 279 1.71 13.24 -4.93
N ILE A 280 1.14 14.43 -4.80
CA ILE A 280 -0.24 14.70 -5.22
C ILE A 280 -0.26 15.12 -6.68
N THR A 281 -1.04 14.39 -7.47
CA THR A 281 -1.23 14.64 -8.90
C THR A 281 -2.71 14.74 -9.21
N ILE A 282 -3.11 15.84 -9.86
CA ILE A 282 -4.45 15.98 -10.40
C ILE A 282 -4.45 15.51 -11.85
N ILE A 283 -5.37 14.64 -12.22
CA ILE A 283 -5.60 14.19 -13.59
C ILE A 283 -6.78 14.98 -14.15
N GLU A 284 -6.53 15.69 -15.24
CA GLU A 284 -7.50 16.51 -15.97
C GLU A 284 -7.40 16.25 -17.48
N ASP A 285 -8.37 16.77 -18.25
CA ASP A 285 -8.52 16.49 -19.69
C ASP A 285 -7.39 17.05 -20.59
#